data_AF-V5BTQ7-F1
#
_entry.id   AF-V5BTQ7-F1
#
_cell.length_a   1.000
_cell.length_b   1.000
_cell.length_c   1.000
_cell.angle_alpha   90.00
_cell.angle_beta   90.00
_cell.angle_gamma   90.00
#
_symmetry.space_group_name_H-M   'P 1'
#
loop_
_entity.id
_entity.type
_entity.pdbx_description
1 polymer ?
#
loop_
_entity_poly.entity_id
_entity_poly.type
_entity_poly.pdbx_seq_one_letter_code
_entity_poly.pdbx_strand_id
1 'polypeptide(L)'
;MPHQNKEIAAALQYASSKGWRIVEGGFHAWGQMYCPYNDKDCRCGEFCRASIWSTPKNPQNHAKQIRRIVDNCIMQKNTDNNEV
;
A
#
# COMPACT_ATOMS: atom_id res chain seq x y z
N MET A 1 4.95 13.08 -6.34
CA MET A 1 5.49 12.94 -7.73
C MET A 1 5.18 11.55 -8.30
N PRO A 2 5.14 11.31 -9.63
CA PRO A 2 4.98 9.95 -10.14
C PRO A 2 6.25 9.11 -9.91
N HIS A 3 6.10 7.90 -9.37
CA HIS A 3 7.18 6.92 -9.33
C HIS A 3 7.66 6.67 -10.77
N GLN A 4 8.97 6.59 -11.02
CA GLN A 4 9.52 6.38 -12.37
C GLN A 4 9.07 5.06 -13.02
N ASN A 5 8.45 4.17 -12.24
CA ASN A 5 7.97 2.89 -12.69
C ASN A 5 6.44 2.86 -12.71
N LYS A 6 5.87 2.62 -13.90
CA LYS A 6 4.42 2.58 -14.13
C LYS A 6 3.71 1.52 -13.29
N GLU A 7 4.34 0.36 -13.06
CA GLU A 7 3.75 -0.72 -12.26
C GLU A 7 3.56 -0.30 -10.81
N ILE A 8 4.59 0.32 -10.22
CA ILE A 8 4.55 0.80 -8.84
C ILE A 8 3.58 1.96 -8.73
N ALA A 9 3.59 2.90 -9.68
CA ALA A 9 2.61 3.99 -9.72
C ALA A 9 1.15 3.47 -9.77
N ALA A 10 0.87 2.46 -10.59
CA ALA A 10 -0.45 1.84 -10.66
C ALA A 10 -0.83 1.11 -9.36
N ALA A 11 0.13 0.49 -8.67
CA ALA A 11 -0.09 -0.12 -7.36
C ALA A 11 -0.36 0.92 -6.26
N LEU A 12 0.34 2.06 -6.31
CA LEU A 12 0.12 3.19 -5.40
C LEU A 12 -1.25 3.84 -5.61
N GLN A 13 -1.64 4.03 -6.87
CA GLN A 13 -2.97 4.56 -7.19
C GLN A 13 -4.08 3.64 -6.69
N TYR A 14 -3.90 2.32 -6.84
CA TYR A 14 -4.79 1.31 -6.28
C TYR A 14 -4.84 1.34 -4.74
N ALA A 15 -3.69 1.48 -4.08
CA ALA A 15 -3.63 1.63 -2.63
C ALA A 15 -4.40 2.89 -2.18
N SER A 16 -4.17 4.02 -2.85
CA SER A 16 -4.84 5.30 -2.56
C SER A 16 -6.35 5.22 -2.77
N SER A 17 -6.82 4.54 -3.82
CA SER A 17 -8.26 4.38 -4.07
C SER A 17 -8.94 3.49 -3.02
N LYS A 18 -8.15 2.69 -2.29
CA LYS A 18 -8.59 1.85 -1.17
C LYS A 18 -8.39 2.54 0.19
N GLY A 19 -8.08 3.84 0.19
CA GLY A 19 -7.92 4.65 1.40
C GLY A 19 -6.55 4.55 2.07
N TRP A 20 -5.56 3.88 1.46
CA TRP A 20 -4.22 3.83 2.03
C TRP A 20 -3.51 5.17 1.94
N ARG A 21 -2.87 5.57 3.05
CA ARG A 21 -2.12 6.81 3.13
C ARG A 21 -0.69 6.58 2.64
N ILE A 22 -0.33 7.24 1.54
CA ILE A 22 1.03 7.16 0.98
C ILE A 22 1.79 8.43 1.38
N VAL A 23 2.98 8.24 1.94
CA VAL A 23 3.90 9.31 2.30
C VAL A 23 5.15 9.14 1.46
N GLU A 24 5.43 10.10 0.59
CA GLU A 24 6.71 10.18 -0.12
C GLU A 24 7.79 10.71 0.82
N GLY A 25 8.96 10.08 0.84
CA GLY A 25 10.06 10.48 1.72
C GLY A 25 10.98 9.34 2.15
N GLY A 26 12.26 9.46 1.78
CA GLY A 26 13.35 8.58 2.22
C GLY A 26 14.60 8.75 1.35
N PHE A 27 15.78 8.48 1.94
CA PHE A 27 17.06 8.49 1.21
C PHE A 27 17.24 7.19 0.40
N HIS A 28 16.88 6.06 1.01
CA HIS A 28 16.98 4.72 0.40
C HIS A 28 15.63 4.16 -0.10
N ALA A 29 14.51 4.67 0.44
CA ALA A 29 13.16 4.28 0.05
C ALA A 29 12.48 5.48 -0.63
N TRP A 30 11.67 5.23 -1.66
CA TRP A 30 10.88 6.25 -2.35
C TRP A 30 9.82 6.85 -1.42
N GLY A 31 9.24 5.99 -0.57
CA GLY A 31 8.25 6.40 0.40
C GLY A 31 7.74 5.24 1.23
N GLN A 32 6.70 5.49 2.00
CA GLN A 32 6.02 4.49 2.82
C GLN A 32 4.51 4.63 2.68
N MET A 33 3.79 3.51 2.65
CA MET A 33 2.34 3.47 2.72
C MET A 33 1.89 2.98 4.09
N TYR A 34 0.81 3.57 4.59
CA TYR A 34 0.23 3.35 5.91
C TYR A 34 -1.23 2.95 5.76
N CYS A 35 -1.64 1.94 6.53
CA CYS A 35 -3.03 1.55 6.60
C CYS A 35 -3.87 2.62 7.33
N PRO A 36 -5.04 2.99 6.81
CA PRO A 36 -5.88 4.02 7.42
C PRO A 36 -6.53 3.54 8.72
N TYR A 37 -6.79 2.24 8.85
CA TYR A 37 -7.48 1.65 9.99
C TYR A 37 -6.53 1.35 11.16
N ASN A 38 -5.22 1.16 10.88
CA ASN A 38 -4.17 0.83 11.85
C ASN A 38 -4.60 -0.18 12.93
N ASP A 39 -5.40 -1.17 12.52
CA ASP A 39 -6.04 -2.10 13.44
C ASP A 39 -5.13 -3.30 13.72
N LYS A 40 -5.20 -3.81 14.96
CA LYS A 40 -4.42 -4.96 15.42
C LYS A 40 -4.77 -6.23 14.63
N ASP A 41 -5.95 -6.27 14.03
CA ASP A 41 -6.39 -7.46 13.31
C ASP A 41 -6.05 -7.45 11.81
N CYS A 42 -5.85 -6.29 11.15
CA CYS A 42 -5.75 -6.23 9.67
C CYS A 42 -4.52 -7.00 9.10
N ARG A 43 -3.50 -7.32 9.89
CA ARG A 43 -2.30 -8.05 9.40
C ARG A 43 -1.41 -8.73 10.46
N CYS A 44 -1.93 -8.99 11.67
CA CYS A 44 -1.20 -9.30 12.93
C CYS A 44 -0.72 -8.08 13.75
N GLY A 45 -1.32 -6.92 13.51
CA GLY A 45 -1.43 -5.84 14.49
C GLY A 45 -0.25 -5.01 14.89
N GLU A 46 0.92 -5.26 14.32
CA GLU A 46 2.12 -4.49 14.63
C GLU A 46 2.70 -3.75 13.41
N PHE A 47 2.38 -4.17 12.17
CA PHE A 47 3.06 -3.67 10.97
C PHE A 47 2.17 -3.47 9.73
N CYS A 48 1.01 -2.82 9.87
CA CYS A 48 0.18 -2.48 8.70
C CYS A 48 0.71 -1.24 7.95
N ARG A 49 2.00 -1.29 7.56
CA ARG A 49 2.70 -0.30 6.74
C ARG A 49 3.65 -1.03 5.80
N ALA A 50 3.95 -0.43 4.66
CA ALA A 50 4.93 -0.97 3.72
C ALA A 50 5.85 0.11 3.18
N SER A 51 7.14 -0.18 3.10
CA SER A 51 8.12 0.70 2.47
C SER A 51 8.16 0.45 0.97
N ILE A 52 8.18 1.53 0.20
CA ILE A 52 8.22 1.55 -1.26
C ILE A 52 9.67 1.85 -1.64
N TRP A 53 10.31 0.95 -2.37
CA TRP A 53 11.72 1.10 -2.75
C TRP A 53 11.85 1.82 -4.09
N SER A 54 12.81 2.74 -4.22
CA SER A 54 13.06 3.48 -5.47
C SER A 54 13.71 2.61 -6.55
N THR A 55 14.63 1.71 -6.15
CA THR A 55 15.40 0.84 -7.05
C THR A 55 15.21 -0.65 -6.72
N PRO A 56 13.99 -1.20 -6.88
CA PRO A 56 13.77 -2.62 -6.70
C PRO A 56 14.39 -3.40 -7.89
N LYS A 57 15.07 -4.51 -7.60
CA LYS A 57 15.61 -5.43 -8.62
C LYS A 57 14.54 -5.92 -9.60
N ASN A 58 13.28 -6.03 -9.15
CA ASN A 58 12.13 -6.30 -9.99
C ASN A 58 10.94 -5.42 -9.57
N PRO A 59 10.62 -4.36 -10.33
CA PRO A 59 9.56 -3.42 -9.99
C PRO A 59 8.15 -4.03 -10.12
N GLN A 60 7.94 -4.99 -11.02
CA GLN A 60 6.65 -5.64 -11.21
C GLN A 60 6.28 -6.50 -9.99
N ASN A 61 7.24 -7.25 -9.47
CA ASN A 61 7.03 -8.03 -8.25
C ASN A 61 6.78 -7.14 -7.04
N HIS A 62 7.48 -6.01 -6.94
CA HIS A 62 7.26 -5.05 -5.87
C HIS A 62 5.86 -4.40 -5.96
N ALA A 63 5.41 -4.04 -7.16
CA ALA A 63 4.05 -3.56 -7.39
C ALA A 63 2.98 -4.60 -7.02
N LYS A 64 3.18 -5.87 -7.40
CA LYS A 64 2.30 -6.98 -6.99
C LYS A 64 2.29 -7.18 -5.48
N GLN A 65 3.42 -6.99 -4.80
CA GLN A 65 3.51 -7.06 -3.35
C GLN A 65 2.68 -5.96 -2.69
N ILE A 66 2.79 -4.72 -3.18
CA ILE A 66 1.96 -3.58 -2.73
C ILE A 66 0.47 -3.88 -2.92
N ARG A 67 0.06 -4.37 -4.10
CA ARG A 67 -1.34 -4.76 -4.36
C ARG A 67 -1.82 -5.85 -3.41
N ARG A 68 -1.03 -6.91 -3.23
CA ARG A 68 -1.33 -7.96 -2.24
C ARG A 68 -1.43 -7.40 -0.82
N ILE A 69 -0.67 -6.37 -0.47
CA ILE A 69 -0.77 -5.74 0.84
C ILE A 69 -2.14 -5.09 1.03
N VAL A 70 -2.58 -4.36 0.01
CA VAL A 70 -3.86 -3.67 -0.05
C VAL A 70 -5.03 -4.67 -0.06
N ASP A 71 -4.95 -5.72 -0.89
CA ASP A 71 -6.00 -6.74 -1.05
C ASP A 71 -6.18 -7.62 0.17
N ASN A 72 -5.09 -7.97 0.86
CA ASN A 72 -5.16 -8.81 2.06
C ASN A 72 -5.48 -8.01 3.34
N CYS A 73 -5.72 -6.70 3.29
CA CYS A 73 -6.18 -6.01 4.49
C CYS A 73 -7.66 -6.31 4.75
N ILE A 74 -7.94 -6.80 5.95
CA ILE A 74 -9.25 -7.24 6.40
C ILE A 74 -10.29 -6.11 6.33
N MET A 75 -9.88 -4.85 6.50
CA MET A 75 -10.82 -3.72 6.45
C MET A 75 -11.38 -3.40 5.06
N GLN A 76 -10.77 -3.89 3.98
CA GLN A 76 -11.44 -3.86 2.67
C GLN A 76 -12.67 -4.75 2.64
N LYS A 77 -12.67 -5.88 3.36
CA LYS A 77 -13.84 -6.77 3.43
C LYS A 77 -15.00 -6.19 4.26
N ASN A 78 -14.75 -5.17 5.08
CA ASN A 78 -15.78 -4.56 5.93
C ASN A 78 -16.39 -3.27 5.35
N THR A 79 -15.80 -2.69 4.30
CA THR A 79 -16.38 -1.47 3.69
C THR A 79 -17.49 -1.79 2.68
N ASP A 80 -17.68 -3.06 2.30
CA ASP A 80 -18.76 -3.50 1.41
C ASP A 80 -20.11 -3.74 2.15
N ASN A 81 -20.25 -3.41 3.45
CA ASN A 81 -21.47 -3.64 4.23
C ASN A 81 -21.99 -2.40 4.98
N ASN A 82 -21.98 -1.22 4.38
CA ASN A 82 -22.82 -0.13 4.91
C ASN A 82 -23.23 0.86 3.80
N GLU A 83 -24.11 0.40 2.92
CA GLU A 83 -25.06 1.29 2.26
C GLU A 83 -26.29 1.37 3.16
N VAL A 84 -26.51 2.56 3.73
CA VAL A 84 -27.69 2.97 4.50
C VAL A 84 -28.92 3.10 3.62
#